data_AF-A0A4Q3JIC3-F1
#
_entry.id   AF-A0A4Q3JIC3-F1
#
_cell.length_a   1.000
_cell.length_b   1.000
_cell.length_c   1.000
_cell.angle_alpha   90.00
_cell.angle_beta   90.00
_cell.angle_gamma   90.00
#
_symmetry.space_group_name_H-M   'P 1'
#
loop_
_entity.id
_entity.type
_entity.pdbx_description
1 polymer ?
#
loop_
_entity_poly.entity_id
_entity_poly.type
_entity_poly.pdbx_seq_one_letter_code
_entity_poly.pdbx_strand_id
1 'polypeptide(L)' 'MSDDSREMRELMDVMDDLDTLLKNNEVGAELSGRGVNISLAMTAAAGLRAYLRGDKIAALDDLGTAVEEIAARASTPE' A
#
# COMPACT_ATOMS: atom_id res chain seq x y z
N MET A 1 25.32 -6.79 1.19
CA MET A 1 24.13 -6.57 0.35
C MET A 1 23.56 -7.95 0.10
N SER A 2 22.32 -8.21 0.55
CA SER A 2 21.64 -9.48 0.27
C SER A 2 21.59 -9.66 -1.25
N ASP A 3 22.05 -10.80 -1.75
CA ASP A 3 21.92 -11.15 -3.16
C ASP A 3 20.47 -11.61 -3.37
N ASP A 4 19.56 -10.64 -3.39
CA ASP A 4 18.13 -10.92 -3.54
C ASP A 4 17.91 -11.66 -4.87
N SER A 5 17.13 -12.74 -4.79
CA SER A 5 16.82 -13.56 -5.96
C SER A 5 16.21 -12.71 -7.07
N ARG A 6 16.35 -13.16 -8.32
CA ARG A 6 15.75 -12.45 -9.46
C ARG A 6 14.25 -12.25 -9.24
N GLU A 7 13.57 -13.26 -8.71
CA GLU A 7 12.14 -13.26 -8.42
C GLU A 7 11.79 -12.22 -7.35
N MET A 8 12.61 -12.09 -6.29
CA MET A 8 12.41 -11.07 -5.27
C MET A 8 12.61 -9.65 -5.81
N ARG A 9 13.56 -9.47 -6.73
CA ARG A 9 13.74 -8.19 -7.43
C ARG A 9 12.55 -7.84 -8.30
N GLU A 10 12.11 -8.77 -9.15
CA GLU A 10 10.92 -8.57 -10.00
C GLU A 10 9.68 -8.23 -9.14
N LEU A 11 9.50 -8.88 -7.99
CA LEU A 11 8.42 -8.55 -7.06
C LEU A 11 8.56 -7.14 -6.47
N MET A 12 9.76 -6.71 -6.11
CA MET A 12 10.00 -5.36 -5.57
C MET A 12 9.84 -4.28 -6.64
N ASP A 13 10.19 -4.57 -7.88
CA ASP A 13 9.99 -3.67 -9.02
C ASP A 13 8.48 -3.43 -9.24
N VAL A 14 7.64 -4.47 -9.16
CA VAL A 14 6.17 -4.32 -9.21
C VAL A 14 5.65 -3.45 -8.06
N MET A 15 6.22 -3.56 -6.87
CA MET A 15 5.84 -2.71 -5.73
C MET A 15 6.26 -1.24 -5.95
N ASP A 16 7.38 -0.99 -6.64
CA ASP A 16 7.81 0.35 -7.04
C ASP A 16 6.92 0.95 -8.13
N ASP A 17 6.50 0.15 -9.10
CA ASP A 17 5.52 0.54 -10.12
C ASP A 17 4.18 0.88 -9.47
N LEU A 18 3.71 0.09 -8.50
CA LEU A 18 2.48 0.37 -7.77
C LEU A 18 2.56 1.69 -6.99
N ASP A 19 3.65 1.94 -6.27
CA ASP A 19 3.86 3.21 -5.55
C ASP A 19 3.87 4.40 -6.53
N THR A 20 4.48 4.24 -7.69
CA THR A 20 4.49 5.26 -8.76
C THR A 20 3.07 5.52 -9.29
N LEU A 21 2.29 4.47 -9.54
CA LEU A 21 0.90 4.60 -10.00
C LEU A 21 0.01 5.25 -8.94
N LEU A 22 0.17 4.93 -7.66
CA LEU A 22 -0.62 5.54 -6.58
C LEU A 22 -0.31 7.03 -6.38
N LYS A 23 0.88 7.50 -6.79
CA LYS A 23 1.24 8.93 -6.80
C LYS A 23 0.72 9.68 -8.02
N ASN A 24 0.17 8.99 -9.01
CA ASN A 24 -0.42 9.63 -10.18
C ASN A 24 -1.76 10.30 -9.81
N ASN A 25 -1.90 11.59 -10.15
CA ASN A 25 -3.10 12.37 -9.82
C ASN A 25 -4.38 11.85 -10.48
N GLU A 26 -4.31 11.33 -11.71
CA GLU A 26 -5.47 10.77 -12.42
C GLU A 26 -5.92 9.46 -11.77
N VAL A 27 -4.97 8.59 -11.40
CA VAL A 27 -5.24 7.38 -10.61
C VAL A 27 -5.85 7.75 -9.25
N GLY A 28 -5.31 8.77 -8.58
CA GLY A 28 -5.85 9.28 -7.33
C GLY A 28 -7.28 9.80 -7.46
N ALA A 29 -7.60 10.50 -8.54
CA ALA A 29 -8.96 10.98 -8.83
C ALA A 29 -9.94 9.82 -9.08
N GLU A 30 -9.54 8.83 -9.88
CA GLU A 30 -10.34 7.63 -10.16
C GLU A 30 -10.59 6.79 -8.90
N LEU A 31 -9.58 6.63 -8.04
CA LEU A 31 -9.73 5.92 -6.76
C LEU A 31 -10.63 6.68 -5.79
N SER A 32 -10.48 8.01 -5.72
CA SER A 32 -11.34 8.86 -4.90
C SER A 32 -12.81 8.78 -5.33
N GLY A 33 -13.08 8.73 -6.63
CA GLY A 33 -14.42 8.51 -7.18
C GLY A 33 -15.05 7.15 -6.80
N ARG A 34 -14.25 6.21 -6.29
CA ARG A 34 -14.69 4.90 -5.77
C ARG A 34 -14.73 4.84 -4.24
N GLY A 35 -14.57 5.99 -3.56
CA GLY A 35 -14.49 6.06 -2.10
C GLY A 35 -13.16 5.53 -1.53
N VAL A 36 -12.13 5.30 -2.37
CA VAL A 36 -10.82 4.84 -1.91
C VAL A 36 -9.94 6.03 -1.59
N ASN A 37 -9.55 6.15 -0.32
CA ASN A 37 -8.59 7.17 0.09
C ASN A 37 -7.18 6.80 -0.38
N ILE A 38 -6.57 7.67 -1.20
CA ILE A 38 -5.26 7.40 -1.81
C ILE A 38 -4.15 7.23 -0.78
N SER A 39 -4.14 8.02 0.30
CA SER A 39 -3.13 7.93 1.36
C SER A 39 -3.21 6.58 2.07
N LEU A 40 -4.42 6.07 2.34
CA LEU A 40 -4.61 4.73 2.91
C LEU A 40 -4.19 3.62 1.95
N ALA A 41 -4.44 3.78 0.64
CA ALA A 41 -3.96 2.84 -0.36
C ALA A 41 -2.43 2.78 -0.41
N MET A 42 -1.76 3.94 -0.30
CA MET A 42 -0.30 4.02 -0.20
C MET A 42 0.23 3.39 1.09
N THR A 43 -0.40 3.63 2.24
CA THR A 43 -0.04 3.00 3.52
C THR A 43 -0.18 1.48 3.44
N ALA A 44 -1.28 0.97 2.86
CA ALA A 44 -1.48 -0.47 2.67
C ALA A 44 -0.41 -1.08 1.74
N ALA A 45 -0.05 -0.39 0.66
CA ALA A 45 1.01 -0.84 -0.25
C ALA A 45 2.39 -0.86 0.42
N ALA A 46 2.71 0.14 1.25
CA ALA A 46 3.94 0.18 2.04
C ALA A 46 4.01 -0.97 3.05
N GLY A 47 2.92 -1.22 3.78
CA GLY A 47 2.82 -2.34 4.72
C GLY A 47 2.94 -3.71 4.03
N LEU A 48 2.32 -3.89 2.87
CA LEU A 48 2.50 -5.09 2.05
C LEU A 48 3.97 -5.27 1.61
N ARG A 49 4.62 -4.20 1.16
CA ARG A 49 6.03 -4.22 0.78
C ARG A 49 6.93 -4.64 1.94
N ALA A 50 6.69 -4.08 3.13
CA ALA A 50 7.41 -4.45 4.35
C ALA A 50 7.22 -5.93 4.69
N TYR A 51 5.99 -6.43 4.59
CA TYR A 51 5.67 -7.83 4.85
C TYR A 51 6.42 -8.77 3.91
N LEU A 52 6.43 -8.47 2.61
CA LEU A 52 7.11 -9.24 1.57
C LEU A 52 8.64 -9.23 1.73
N ARG A 53 9.22 -8.20 2.37
CA ARG A 53 10.64 -8.13 2.73
C ARG A 53 10.97 -8.79 4.07
N GLY A 54 9.97 -9.32 4.78
CA GLY A 54 10.14 -9.92 6.10
C GLY A 54 10.22 -8.92 7.25
N ASP A 55 10.00 -7.63 7.00
CA ASP A 55 9.89 -6.61 8.04
C ASP A 55 8.47 -6.62 8.63
N LYS A 56 8.25 -7.58 9.52
CA LYS A 56 6.93 -7.84 10.10
C LYS A 56 6.45 -6.72 11.03
N ILE A 57 7.36 -5.97 11.64
CA ILE A 57 6.98 -4.87 12.56
C ILE A 57 6.44 -3.70 11.75
N ALA A 58 7.20 -3.23 10.74
CA ALA A 58 6.72 -2.18 9.86
C ALA A 58 5.43 -2.60 9.13
N ALA A 59 5.34 -3.87 8.70
CA ALA A 59 4.13 -4.39 8.09
C ALA A 59 2.91 -4.34 9.03
N LEU A 60 3.07 -4.72 10.29
CA LEU A 60 1.98 -4.68 11.28
C LEU A 60 1.51 -3.25 11.53
N ASP A 61 2.45 -2.31 11.67
CA ASP A 61 2.13 -0.91 11.93
C ASP A 61 1.35 -0.29 10.75
N ASP A 62 1.85 -0.45 9.52
CA ASP A 62 1.23 0.13 8.32
C ASP A 62 -0.10 -0.54 7.97
N LEU A 63 -0.15 -1.88 7.95
CA LEU A 63 -1.38 -2.61 7.61
C LEU A 63 -2.44 -2.43 8.71
N GLY A 64 -2.03 -2.39 9.98
CA GLY A 64 -2.92 -2.11 11.11
C GLY A 64 -3.57 -0.74 10.97
N THR A 65 -2.75 0.29 10.73
CA THR A 65 -3.22 1.66 10.46
C THR A 65 -4.22 1.68 9.29
N ALA A 66 -3.89 1.03 8.17
CA ALA A 66 -4.77 0.98 7.02
C ALA A 66 -6.13 0.33 7.34
N VAL A 67 -6.13 -0.79 8.06
CA VAL A 67 -7.35 -1.50 8.48
C VAL A 67 -8.22 -0.63 9.39
N GLU A 68 -7.63 -0.02 10.41
CA GLU A 68 -8.35 0.83 11.37
C GLU A 68 -9.04 2.00 10.67
N GLU A 69 -8.32 2.69 9.79
CA GLU A 69 -8.84 3.85 9.05
C GLU A 69 -9.89 3.49 7.99
N ILE A 70 -9.71 2.37 7.28
CA ILE A 70 -10.73 1.85 6.35
C ILE A 70 -12.01 1.51 7.13
N ALA A 71 -11.90 0.84 8.27
CA ALA A 71 -13.05 0.46 9.08
C ALA A 71 -13.79 1.67 9.65
N ALA A 72 -13.06 2.68 10.15
CA ALA A 72 -13.64 3.93 10.65
C ALA A 72 -14.45 4.67 9.56
N ARG A 73 -13.93 4.69 8.33
CA ARG A 73 -14.60 5.31 7.17
C ARG A 73 -15.81 4.51 6.71
N ALA A 74 -15.71 3.18 6.64
CA ALA A 74 -16.83 2.31 6.26
C ALA A 74 -18.01 2.40 7.24
N SER A 75 -17.76 2.73 8.50
CA SER A 75 -18.77 2.85 9.56
C SER A 75 -19.47 4.21 9.59
N THR A 76 -19.04 5.16 8.76
CA THR A 76 -19.64 6.50 8.67
C THR A 76 -20.49 6.57 7.39
N PRO A 77 -21.83 6.71 7.48
CA PRO A 77 -22.67 6.90 6.30
C PRO A 77 -22.25 8.18 5.56
N GLU A 78 -22.17 8.12 4.22
CA GLU A 78 -22.00 9.30 3.35
C GLU A 78 -23.16 10.31 3.48
#